data_AF-A0A367PLI0-F1
#
_entry.id   AF-A0A367PLI0-F1
#
_cell.length_a   1.000
_cell.length_b   1.000
_cell.length_c   1.000
_cell.angle_alpha   90.00
_cell.angle_beta   90.00
_cell.angle_gamma   90.00
#
_symmetry.space_group_name_H-M   'P 1'
#
loop_
_entity.id
_entity.type
_entity.pdbx_description
1 polymer ?
#
loop_
_entity_poly.entity_id
_entity_poly.type
_entity_poly.pdbx_seq_one_letter_code
_entity_poly.pdbx_strand_id
1 'polypeptide(L)' 'MNVTEYYEKELKERGYQSDEAQLRAVARLQQCYDEWVAYKSRRNNALKKLLVRPDVPKGVYLWGGVGRGKSFL' A
#
# COMPACT_ATOMS: atom_id res chain seq x y z
N MET A 1 -10.87 0.71 -5.36
CA MET A 1 -9.56 0.41 -5.93
C MET A 1 -8.55 0.35 -4.80
N ASN A 2 -8.04 -0.84 -4.50
CA ASN A 2 -6.94 -1.06 -3.56
C ASN A 2 -5.58 -1.03 -4.30
N VAL A 3 -4.50 -1.38 -3.60
CA VAL A 3 -3.15 -1.32 -4.18
C VAL A 3 -2.95 -2.36 -5.26
N THR A 4 -3.37 -3.61 -5.02
CA THR A 4 -3.22 -4.70 -5.99
C THR A 4 -4.00 -4.42 -7.28
N GLU A 5 -5.23 -3.95 -7.17
CA GLU A 5 -6.07 -3.59 -8.31
C GLU A 5 -5.46 -2.44 -9.13
N TYR A 6 -4.91 -1.42 -8.46
CA TYR A 6 -4.20 -0.33 -9.12
C TYR A 6 -2.97 -0.85 -9.88
N TYR A 7 -2.18 -1.70 -9.24
CA TYR A 7 -0.98 -2.28 -9.82
C TYR A 7 -1.27 -3.12 -11.07
N GLU A 8 -2.23 -4.04 -10.99
CA GLU A 8 -2.63 -4.88 -12.13
C GLU A 8 -3.18 -4.05 -13.30
N LYS A 9 -3.92 -2.99 -12.99
CA LYS A 9 -4.41 -2.06 -14.01
C LYS A 9 -3.25 -1.37 -14.73
N GLU A 10 -2.30 -0.80 -14.00
CA GLU A 10 -1.14 -0.12 -14.60
C GLU A 10 -0.25 -1.06 -15.41
N LEU A 11 -0.07 -2.31 -14.96
CA LEU A 11 0.66 -3.32 -15.73
C LEU A 11 0.00 -3.55 -17.09
N LYS A 12 -1.34 -3.69 -17.12
CA LYS A 12 -2.09 -3.87 -18.36
C LYS A 12 -2.01 -2.64 -19.26
N GLU A 13 -2.18 -1.44 -18.72
CA GLU A 13 -2.14 -0.19 -19.49
C GLU A 13 -0.76 0.08 -20.12
N ARG A 14 0.31 -0.32 -19.45
CA ARG A 14 1.70 -0.11 -19.91
C ARG A 14 2.30 -1.30 -20.66
N GLY A 15 1.60 -2.45 -20.69
CA GLY A 15 2.12 -3.69 -21.27
C GLY A 15 3.31 -4.26 -20.48
N TYR A 16 3.39 -4.00 -19.18
CA TYR A 16 4.46 -4.47 -18.31
C TYR A 16 4.15 -5.85 -17.73
N GLN A 17 5.21 -6.59 -17.39
CA GLN A 17 5.12 -7.84 -16.64
C GLN A 17 5.75 -7.67 -15.26
N SER A 18 5.12 -8.30 -14.27
CA SER A 18 5.61 -8.30 -12.89
C SER A 18 6.67 -9.36 -12.68
N ASP A 19 7.63 -9.06 -11.81
CA ASP A 19 8.53 -10.06 -11.24
C ASP A 19 8.14 -10.41 -9.80
N GLU A 20 8.69 -11.50 -9.27
CA GLU A 20 8.36 -11.99 -7.93
C GLU A 20 8.70 -10.98 -6.81
N ALA A 21 9.75 -10.17 -6.99
CA ALA A 21 10.12 -9.16 -6.01
C ALA A 21 9.13 -8.00 -6.00
N GLN A 22 8.62 -7.60 -7.18
CA GLN A 22 7.55 -6.62 -7.31
C GLN A 22 6.26 -7.12 -6.69
N LEU A 23 5.86 -8.38 -6.93
CA LEU A 23 4.67 -8.97 -6.31
C LEU A 23 4.75 -8.92 -4.77
N ARG A 24 5.91 -9.26 -4.19
CA ARG A 24 6.13 -9.14 -2.73
C ARG A 24 6.03 -7.70 -2.24
N ALA A 25 6.58 -6.74 -2.99
CA ALA A 25 6.48 -5.32 -2.65
C ALA A 25 5.03 -4.83 -2.68
N VAL A 26 4.27 -5.18 -3.72
CA VAL A 26 2.84 -4.86 -3.86
C VAL A 26 2.04 -5.49 -2.72
N ALA A 27 2.31 -6.73 -2.35
CA ALA A 27 1.65 -7.37 -1.20
C ALA A 27 1.91 -6.60 0.11
N ARG A 28 3.14 -6.12 0.34
CA ARG A 28 3.46 -5.32 1.51
C ARG A 28 2.78 -3.95 1.50
N LEU A 29 2.68 -3.31 0.33
CA LEU A 29 1.95 -2.06 0.13
C LEU A 29 0.45 -2.25 0.35
N GLN A 30 -0.14 -3.36 -0.13
CA GLN A 30 -1.53 -3.71 0.11
C GLN A 30 -1.81 -3.88 1.61
N GLN A 31 -0.94 -4.59 2.34
CA GLN A 31 -1.05 -4.69 3.80
C GLN A 31 -0.99 -3.31 4.47
N CYS A 32 -0.06 -2.44 4.06
CA CYS A 32 0.02 -1.07 4.58
C CYS A 32 -1.28 -0.30 4.33
N TYR A 33 -1.83 -0.39 3.11
CA TYR A 33 -3.11 0.21 2.78
C TYR A 33 -4.24 -0.29 3.71
N ASP A 34 -4.34 -1.60 3.93
CA ASP A 34 -5.37 -2.20 4.78
C ASP A 34 -5.24 -1.75 6.25
N GLU A 35 -4.01 -1.69 6.78
CA GLU A 35 -3.71 -1.15 8.10
C GLU A 35 -4.17 0.31 8.23
N TRP A 36 -3.90 1.14 7.22
CA TRP A 36 -4.34 2.54 7.18
C TRP A 36 -5.85 2.70 7.04
N VAL A 37 -6.51 1.86 6.25
CA VAL A 37 -7.98 1.85 6.13
C VAL A 37 -8.61 1.49 7.48
N ALA A 38 -8.10 0.45 8.15
CA ALA A 38 -8.56 0.02 9.47
C ALA A 38 -8.30 1.09 10.54
N TYR A 39 -7.13 1.73 10.53
CA TYR A 39 -6.83 2.84 11.45
C TYR A 39 -7.80 4.01 11.27
N LYS A 40 -8.05 4.42 10.01
CA LYS A 40 -8.98 5.51 9.70
C LYS A 40 -10.43 5.17 10.06
N SER A 41 -10.88 3.93 9.86
CA SER A 41 -12.25 3.52 10.18
C SER A 41 -12.55 3.59 11.69
N ARG A 42 -11.54 3.30 12.53
CA ARG A 42 -11.64 3.42 13.99
C ARG A 42 -11.77 4.88 14.47
N ARG A 43 -11.30 5.84 13.69
CA ARG A 43 -11.32 7.29 13.98
C ARG A 43 -12.12 8.07 12.95
N ASN A 44 -13.25 7.52 12.52
CA ASN A 44 -14.05 8.07 11.42
C ASN A 44 -14.92 9.31 11.76
N ASN A 45 -14.99 9.74 13.03
CA ASN A 45 -15.73 10.94 13.44
C ASN A 45 -14.99 11.71 14.56
N ALA A 46 -15.40 12.96 14.82
CA ALA A 46 -14.71 13.85 15.76
C ALA A 46 -14.65 13.29 17.20
N LEU A 47 -15.73 12.67 17.67
CA LEU A 47 -15.79 12.05 19.00
C LEU A 47 -14.83 10.86 19.13
N LYS A 48 -14.84 9.93 18.18
CA LYS A 48 -13.90 8.79 18.16
C LYS A 48 -12.46 9.24 17.97
N LYS A 49 -12.21 10.34 17.24
CA LYS A 49 -10.88 10.93 17.16
C LYS A 49 -10.37 11.42 18.51
N LEU A 50 -11.24 11.93 19.40
CA LEU A 50 -10.83 12.42 20.71
C LEU A 50 -10.55 11.28 21.71
N LEU A 51 -11.38 10.23 21.68
CA LEU A 51 -11.35 9.13 22.66
C LEU A 51 -10.47 7.94 22.23
N VAL A 52 -10.42 7.62 20.94
CA VAL A 52 -9.71 6.45 20.41
C VAL A 52 -8.33 6.90 19.91
N ARG A 53 -7.27 6.40 20.55
CA ARG A 53 -5.87 6.61 20.18
C ARG A 53 -5.19 5.28 19.90
N PRO A 54 -5.49 4.62 18.77
CA PRO A 54 -4.80 3.40 18.38
C PRO A 54 -3.39 3.73 17.87
N ASP A 55 -2.51 2.74 17.85
CA ASP A 55 -1.18 2.88 17.27
C ASP A 55 -1.25 3.26 15.79
N VAL A 56 -0.37 4.17 15.37
CA VAL A 56 -0.31 4.66 14.00
C VAL A 56 0.38 3.61 13.12
N PRO A 57 -0.24 3.16 12.01
CA PRO A 57 0.41 2.25 11.07
C PRO A 57 1.72 2.82 10.52
N LYS A 58 2.72 1.96 10.31
CA LYS A 58 4.01 2.36 9.75
C LYS A 58 3.96 2.40 8.22
N GLY A 59 4.79 3.24 7.63
CA GLY A 59 5.00 3.25 6.18
C GLY A 59 5.81 2.07 5.66
N VAL A 60 5.90 1.95 4.34
CA VAL A 60 6.74 0.95 3.65
C VAL A 60 7.97 1.64 3.06
N TYR A 61 9.14 1.04 3.24
CA TYR A 61 10.39 1.48 2.62
C TYR A 61 10.84 0.45 1.59
N LEU A 62 10.81 0.82 0.31
CA LEU A 62 11.23 -0.04 -0.79
C LEU A 62 12.73 0.16 -1.07
N TRP A 63 13.47 -0.94 -1.09
CA TRP A 63 14.91 -0.95 -1.35
C TRP A 63 15.26 -2.04 -2.36
N GLY A 64 16.45 -1.96 -2.96
CA GLY A 64 16.93 -2.91 -3.97
C GLY A 64 17.67 -2.23 -5.12
N GLY A 65 18.22 -3.05 -6.02
CA GLY A 65 19.07 -2.59 -7.13
C GLY A 65 18.44 -1.56 -8.05
N VAL A 66 19.27 -0.91 -8.87
CA VAL A 66 18.84 0.08 -9.87
C VAL A 66 17.97 -0.60 -10.94
N GLY A 67 16.95 0.10 -11.43
CA GLY A 67 16.09 -0.40 -12.52
C GLY A 67 15.04 -1.45 -12.14
N ARG A 68 14.85 -1.76 -10.84
CA ARG A 68 13.88 -2.79 -10.38
C ARG A 68 12.42 -2.34 -10.30
N GLY A 69 12.09 -1.17 -10.84
CA GLY A 69 10.71 -0.65 -10.81
C GLY A 69 10.24 -0.10 -9.46
N LYS A 70 11.14 0.18 -8.51
CA LYS A 70 10.78 0.74 -7.19
C LYS A 70 10.05 2.10 -7.26
N SER A 71 10.26 2.88 -8.31
CA SER A 71 9.57 4.16 -8.53
C SER A 71 8.21 4.00 -9.21
N PHE A 72 7.97 2.84 -9.82
CA PHE A 72 6.69 2.48 -10.42
C PHE A 72 5.73 1.90 -9.35
N LEU A 73 6.27 1.08 -8.46
CA LEU A 73 5.61 0.58 -7.25
C LEU A 73 5.23 1.71 -6.29
#